data_AF-I2JB15-F1
#
_entry.id   AF-I2JB15-F1
#
_cell.length_a   1.000
_cell.length_b   1.000
_cell.length_c   1.000
_cell.angle_alpha   90.00
_cell.angle_beta   90.00
_cell.angle_gamma   90.00
#
_symmetry.space_group_name_H-M   'P 1'
#
loop_
_entity.id
_entity.type
_entity.pdbx_description
1 polymer ?
#
loop_
_entity_poly.entity_id
_entity_poly.type
_entity_poly.pdbx_seq_one_letter_code
_entity_poly.pdbx_strand_id
1 'polypeptide(L)'
;MTIYTFNLLLGYEPNGVDVAQASRAIMLRQLQEPARFVFTTWPSPQKLAYYLSLGHKDEELLYAYLSFTDQEISVPSVTVEALQTDFQLTRLDLVKKTETEAHYQISNDQLLVFTLDPYHQGCVRYVDYLVRGSMVKREWYGAKKIVTEYFVGGIIVRRTYHHQNGRVAFQEIKQGQDWFYQLGREILLTQTQVLERFLARLDLGKEDILLLDRASLMDFSRPILEQKTSAHLGFVFHSEHEFLNGSLNYEYYYVFKYMQRFDFLLTATELQKEVLLETFKKQGIDVLPIYVLPVGHLDQLQQPSSPRQPLSLMTASRLDPRKRIDLAIRAVALAHQRVPTLQFHIFGKGGEEPTLRQLIQDLHADDYILLRGHADLESIYPQYQVYITTSQWETFGLTLMEAIGSGLVLLGFDARYGNPTFIQDGKNGYLVPCGLDRNEEELVADMAEKLVFILENDLKSMHQASYDLARNYLRERIVQAWRQVLDELRENL
;
A
#
# COMPACT_ATOMS: atom_id res chain seq x y z
N MET A 1 -9.30 -23.69 -5.06
CA MET A 1 -9.24 -22.45 -4.28
C MET A 1 -8.01 -21.68 -4.64
N THR A 2 -8.22 -20.58 -5.34
CA THR A 2 -7.26 -19.50 -5.57
C THR A 2 -7.89 -18.20 -5.11
N ILE A 3 -7.11 -17.37 -4.42
CA ILE A 3 -7.55 -16.06 -3.94
C ILE A 3 -7.07 -14.99 -4.93
N TYR A 4 -7.99 -14.35 -5.63
CA TYR A 4 -7.73 -13.25 -6.55
C TYR A 4 -7.99 -11.92 -5.87
N THR A 5 -6.94 -11.13 -5.66
CA THR A 5 -7.04 -9.79 -5.06
C THR A 5 -7.08 -8.72 -6.15
N PHE A 6 -8.13 -7.91 -6.18
CA PHE A 6 -8.34 -6.82 -7.13
C PHE A 6 -8.09 -5.46 -6.48
N ASN A 7 -7.26 -4.64 -7.14
CA ASN A 7 -6.98 -3.26 -6.73
C ASN A 7 -7.20 -2.28 -7.88
N LEU A 8 -7.75 -1.10 -7.56
CA LEU A 8 -7.67 0.07 -8.41
C LEU A 8 -6.26 0.62 -8.32
N LEU A 9 -5.41 0.29 -9.28
CA LEU A 9 -4.05 0.82 -9.41
C LEU A 9 -4.08 2.36 -9.57
N LEU A 10 -4.17 3.09 -8.46
CA LEU A 10 -4.19 4.57 -8.45
C LEU A 10 -2.78 5.10 -8.26
N GLY A 11 -2.20 5.58 -9.36
CA GLY A 11 -0.96 6.35 -9.35
C GLY A 11 0.25 5.62 -8.73
N TYR A 12 1.33 6.39 -8.56
CA TYR A 12 2.60 5.91 -8.02
C TYR A 12 2.75 6.11 -6.50
N GLU A 13 1.75 6.64 -5.78
CA GLU A 13 1.94 6.95 -4.36
C GLU A 13 1.88 5.71 -3.46
N PRO A 14 2.98 5.40 -2.71
CA PRO A 14 2.96 4.38 -1.66
C PRO A 14 1.83 4.66 -0.67
N ASN A 15 1.04 3.63 -0.37
CA ASN A 15 -0.09 3.76 0.53
C ASN A 15 -0.32 2.47 1.33
N GLY A 16 -1.08 2.58 2.41
CA GLY A 16 -1.33 1.46 3.32
C GLY A 16 -2.06 0.28 2.68
N VAL A 17 -2.84 0.48 1.61
CA VAL A 17 -3.52 -0.61 0.89
C VAL A 17 -2.50 -1.51 0.21
N ASP A 18 -1.50 -0.93 -0.45
CA ASP A 18 -0.44 -1.70 -1.13
C ASP A 18 0.39 -2.51 -0.12
N VAL A 19 0.70 -1.93 1.05
CA VAL A 19 1.38 -2.65 2.15
C VAL A 19 0.51 -3.75 2.73
N ALA A 20 -0.80 -3.52 2.86
CA ALA A 20 -1.76 -4.53 3.31
C ALA A 20 -1.84 -5.74 2.36
N GLN A 21 -1.80 -5.48 1.05
CA GLN A 21 -1.77 -6.54 0.04
C GLN A 21 -0.48 -7.36 0.10
N ALA A 22 0.67 -6.71 0.32
CA ALA A 22 1.94 -7.40 0.47
C ALA A 22 1.97 -8.28 1.74
N SER A 23 1.48 -7.75 2.87
CA SER A 23 1.30 -8.51 4.11
C SER A 23 0.44 -9.75 3.85
N ARG A 24 -0.72 -9.58 3.19
CA ARG A 24 -1.60 -10.69 2.79
C ARG A 24 -0.87 -11.71 1.91
N ALA A 25 -0.10 -11.26 0.92
CA ALA A 25 0.68 -12.16 0.04
C ALA A 25 1.62 -13.06 0.86
N ILE A 26 2.31 -12.48 1.84
CA ILE A 26 3.22 -13.21 2.73
C ILE A 26 2.46 -14.24 3.56
N MET A 27 1.32 -13.87 4.16
CA MET A 27 0.52 -14.80 4.99
C MET A 27 0.00 -15.98 4.17
N LEU A 28 -0.60 -15.71 3.00
CA LEU A 28 -1.15 -16.75 2.12
C LEU A 28 -0.04 -17.69 1.63
N ARG A 29 1.14 -17.15 1.32
CA ARG A 29 2.32 -17.94 0.95
C ARG A 29 2.76 -18.87 2.09
N GLN A 30 2.75 -18.40 3.35
CA GLN A 30 3.09 -19.25 4.50
C GLN A 30 2.06 -20.36 4.74
N LEU A 31 0.80 -20.11 4.38
CA LEU A 31 -0.27 -21.12 4.40
C LEU A 31 -0.27 -22.03 3.17
N GLN A 32 0.59 -21.77 2.17
CA GLN A 32 0.61 -22.47 0.88
C GLN A 32 -0.71 -22.31 0.10
N GLU A 33 -1.41 -21.21 0.32
CA GLU A 33 -2.65 -20.87 -0.38
C GLU A 33 -2.33 -20.20 -1.72
N PRO A 34 -2.86 -20.70 -2.85
CA PRO A 34 -2.69 -20.05 -4.13
C PRO A 34 -3.31 -18.64 -4.11
N ALA A 35 -2.49 -17.62 -4.39
CA ALA A 35 -2.93 -16.22 -4.41
C ALA A 35 -2.46 -15.51 -5.69
N ARG A 36 -3.32 -14.64 -6.24
CA ARG A 36 -3.04 -13.81 -7.41
C ARG A 36 -3.42 -12.36 -7.12
N PHE A 37 -2.49 -11.44 -7.32
CA PHE A 37 -2.70 -10.00 -7.17
C PHE A 37 -2.89 -9.38 -8.55
N VAL A 38 -4.12 -8.94 -8.83
CA VAL A 38 -4.57 -8.59 -10.17
C VAL A 38 -4.22 -7.14 -10.49
N PHE A 39 -3.37 -6.96 -11.50
CA PHE A 39 -3.12 -5.71 -12.17
C PHE A 39 -4.09 -5.57 -13.35
N THR A 40 -5.12 -4.73 -13.20
CA THR A 40 -6.11 -4.49 -14.26
C THR A 40 -5.61 -3.55 -15.36
N THR A 41 -4.47 -2.90 -15.14
CA THR A 41 -3.75 -2.15 -16.17
C THR A 41 -2.25 -2.49 -16.09
N TRP A 42 -1.50 -2.27 -17.17
CA TRP A 42 -0.06 -2.49 -17.17
C TRP A 42 0.65 -1.48 -16.25
N PRO A 43 1.43 -1.93 -15.26
CA PRO A 43 2.07 -1.01 -14.31
C PRO A 43 3.22 -0.24 -14.95
N SER A 44 3.50 0.95 -14.41
CA SER A 44 4.78 1.62 -14.68
C SER A 44 5.94 0.85 -14.01
N PRO A 45 7.20 1.04 -14.46
CA PRO A 45 8.36 0.45 -13.80
C PRO A 45 8.41 0.76 -12.31
N GLN A 46 8.11 2.00 -11.93
CA GLN A 46 8.20 2.42 -10.54
C GLN A 46 7.13 1.74 -9.67
N LYS A 47 5.89 1.59 -10.19
CA LYS A 47 4.82 0.91 -9.45
C LYS A 47 5.09 -0.59 -9.30
N LEU A 48 5.59 -1.25 -10.35
CA LEU A 48 5.98 -2.66 -10.28
C LEU A 48 7.14 -2.87 -9.30
N ALA A 49 8.19 -2.06 -9.40
CA ALA A 49 9.33 -2.12 -8.48
C ALA A 49 8.88 -1.90 -7.02
N TYR A 50 7.95 -0.98 -6.78
CA TYR A 50 7.38 -0.77 -5.46
C TYR A 50 6.67 -2.01 -4.92
N TYR A 51 5.80 -2.66 -5.70
CA TYR A 51 5.11 -3.89 -5.26
C TYR A 51 6.11 -5.01 -4.94
N LEU A 52 7.11 -5.22 -5.81
CA LEU A 52 8.15 -6.21 -5.56
C LEU A 52 8.98 -5.87 -4.31
N SER A 53 9.26 -4.58 -4.06
CA SER A 53 9.98 -4.13 -2.86
C SER A 53 9.22 -4.38 -1.55
N LEU A 54 7.89 -4.47 -1.60
CA LEU A 54 7.07 -4.84 -0.44
C LEU A 54 7.04 -6.36 -0.17
N GLY A 55 7.57 -7.18 -1.07
CA GLY A 55 7.62 -8.64 -0.89
C GLY A 55 6.61 -9.45 -1.71
N HIS A 56 5.92 -8.82 -2.66
CA HIS A 56 5.23 -9.56 -3.73
C HIS A 56 6.24 -10.28 -4.61
N LYS A 57 5.86 -11.45 -5.12
CA LYS A 57 6.66 -12.18 -6.12
C LYS A 57 6.06 -12.04 -7.51
N ASP A 58 6.91 -12.04 -8.54
CA ASP A 58 6.48 -11.95 -9.93
C ASP A 58 5.45 -13.05 -10.29
N GLU A 59 5.57 -14.25 -9.72
CA GLU A 59 4.64 -15.35 -9.97
C GLU A 59 3.25 -15.11 -9.35
N GLU A 60 3.14 -14.25 -8.35
CA GLU A 60 1.86 -13.94 -7.69
C GLU A 60 1.13 -12.79 -8.41
N LEU A 61 1.82 -12.04 -9.28
CA LEU A 61 1.24 -10.92 -10.01
C LEU A 61 0.50 -11.41 -11.27
N LEU A 62 -0.78 -11.07 -11.38
CA LEU A 62 -1.62 -11.43 -12.52
C LEU A 62 -1.99 -10.19 -13.31
N TYR A 63 -1.47 -10.06 -14.52
CA TYR A 63 -1.76 -8.93 -15.40
C TYR A 63 -2.97 -9.24 -16.28
N ALA A 64 -4.06 -8.49 -16.11
CA ALA A 64 -5.31 -8.72 -16.83
C ALA A 64 -5.09 -8.75 -18.35
N TYR A 65 -4.28 -7.84 -18.88
CA TYR A 65 -4.03 -7.72 -20.31
C TYR A 65 -3.13 -8.83 -20.87
N LEU A 66 -2.26 -9.43 -20.05
CA LEU A 66 -1.46 -10.57 -20.48
C LEU A 66 -2.27 -11.86 -20.60
N SER A 67 -3.43 -11.96 -19.93
CA SER A 67 -4.35 -13.11 -20.08
C SER A 67 -4.87 -13.32 -21.51
N PHE A 68 -4.77 -12.29 -22.35
CA PHE A 68 -5.16 -12.36 -23.76
C PHE A 68 -4.05 -12.92 -24.66
N THR A 69 -2.86 -13.14 -24.12
CA THR A 69 -1.70 -13.70 -24.82
C THR A 69 -1.55 -15.20 -24.52
N ASP A 70 -0.60 -15.85 -25.19
CA ASP A 70 -0.16 -17.23 -24.89
C ASP A 70 1.14 -17.25 -24.06
N GLN A 71 1.47 -16.12 -23.41
CA GLN A 71 2.64 -16.03 -22.53
C GLN A 71 2.43 -16.94 -21.32
N GLU A 72 3.36 -17.85 -21.09
CA GLU A 72 3.29 -18.79 -19.96
C GLU A 72 3.70 -18.13 -18.64
N ILE A 73 4.71 -17.27 -18.67
CA ILE A 73 5.24 -16.57 -17.50
C ILE A 73 5.59 -15.11 -17.83
N SER A 74 5.26 -14.21 -16.91
CA SER A 74 5.68 -12.80 -16.94
C SER A 74 7.00 -12.54 -16.21
N VAL A 75 7.56 -13.57 -15.56
CA VAL A 75 8.82 -13.50 -14.84
C VAL A 75 9.97 -13.21 -15.83
N PRO A 76 10.84 -12.23 -15.58
CA PRO A 76 11.99 -11.96 -16.44
C PRO A 76 12.95 -13.13 -16.46
N SER A 77 13.30 -13.61 -17.65
CA SER A 77 14.32 -14.65 -17.81
C SER A 77 15.23 -14.44 -19.04
N VAL A 78 15.02 -13.38 -19.81
CA VAL A 78 15.88 -13.06 -20.96
C VAL A 78 17.14 -12.36 -20.45
N THR A 79 18.31 -12.92 -20.75
CA THR A 79 19.59 -12.36 -20.30
C THR A 79 20.07 -11.20 -21.18
N VAL A 80 21.01 -10.42 -20.66
CA VAL A 80 21.72 -9.39 -21.43
C VAL A 80 22.36 -9.98 -22.69
N GLU A 81 23.04 -11.12 -22.58
CA GLU A 81 23.74 -11.77 -23.69
C GLU A 81 22.78 -12.26 -24.77
N ALA A 82 21.62 -12.78 -24.37
CA ALA A 82 20.57 -13.19 -25.30
C ALA A 82 20.07 -11.98 -26.11
N LEU A 83 19.75 -10.87 -25.44
CA LEU A 83 19.34 -9.65 -26.14
C LEU A 83 20.48 -9.05 -26.98
N GLN A 84 21.72 -9.06 -26.51
CA GLN A 84 22.85 -8.61 -27.34
C GLN A 84 22.93 -9.40 -28.65
N THR A 85 22.68 -10.70 -28.61
CA THR A 85 22.64 -11.55 -29.80
C THR A 85 21.46 -11.17 -30.70
N ASP A 86 20.26 -11.04 -30.14
CA ASP A 86 19.04 -10.69 -30.87
C ASP A 86 19.13 -9.31 -31.54
N PHE A 87 19.73 -8.34 -30.86
CA PHE A 87 19.96 -6.98 -31.35
C PHE A 87 21.25 -6.84 -32.19
N GLN A 88 22.03 -7.91 -32.36
CA GLN A 88 23.32 -7.91 -33.06
C GLN A 88 24.32 -6.89 -32.49
N LEU A 89 24.32 -6.70 -31.17
CA LEU A 89 25.18 -5.77 -30.45
C LEU A 89 26.53 -6.39 -30.13
N THR A 90 27.57 -5.57 -30.20
CA THR A 90 28.95 -5.92 -29.89
C THR A 90 29.44 -5.16 -28.65
N ARG A 91 30.66 -5.47 -28.21
CA ARG A 91 31.32 -4.72 -27.12
C ARG A 91 31.63 -3.28 -27.50
N LEU A 92 31.73 -2.95 -28.79
CA LEU A 92 32.03 -1.59 -29.25
C LEU A 92 30.81 -0.67 -29.11
N ASP A 93 29.61 -1.24 -29.07
CA ASP A 93 28.37 -0.48 -28.94
C ASP A 93 28.08 -0.09 -27.48
N LEU A 94 28.67 -0.78 -26.50
CA LEU A 94 28.45 -0.52 -25.07
C LEU A 94 29.16 0.76 -24.64
N VAL A 95 28.39 1.81 -24.32
CA VAL A 95 28.92 3.12 -23.92
C VAL A 95 28.87 3.36 -22.40
N LYS A 96 27.98 2.67 -21.68
CA LYS A 96 27.88 2.75 -20.22
C LYS A 96 27.31 1.45 -19.67
N LYS A 97 27.85 0.98 -18.55
CA LYS A 97 27.32 -0.14 -17.78
C LYS A 97 27.34 0.18 -16.29
N THR A 98 26.23 -0.07 -15.62
CA THR A 98 26.06 0.00 -14.17
C THR A 98 25.54 -1.35 -13.65
N GLU A 99 25.27 -1.45 -12.35
CA GLU A 99 24.62 -2.63 -11.76
C GLU A 99 23.16 -2.79 -12.21
N THR A 100 22.52 -1.71 -12.65
CA THR A 100 21.09 -1.67 -12.98
C THR A 100 20.83 -1.45 -14.47
N GLU A 101 21.82 -1.01 -15.24
CA GLU A 101 21.62 -0.62 -16.64
C GLU A 101 22.83 -0.94 -17.53
N ALA A 102 22.55 -1.23 -18.81
CA ALA A 102 23.55 -1.27 -19.87
C ALA A 102 23.09 -0.43 -21.08
N HIS A 103 23.93 0.49 -21.52
CA HIS A 103 23.62 1.48 -22.55
C HIS A 103 24.41 1.16 -23.82
N TYR A 104 23.71 0.97 -24.93
CA TYR A 104 24.27 0.61 -26.23
C TYR A 104 23.98 1.68 -27.28
N GLN A 105 25.02 2.26 -27.87
CA GLN A 105 24.92 3.26 -28.92
C GLN A 105 24.80 2.57 -30.29
N ILE A 106 23.67 2.77 -30.98
CA ILE A 106 23.39 2.13 -32.28
C ILE A 106 23.79 3.02 -33.45
N SER A 107 23.63 4.34 -33.28
CA SER A 107 24.08 5.38 -34.20
C SER A 107 24.21 6.69 -33.42
N ASN A 108 24.74 7.77 -34.02
CA ASN A 108 24.97 9.05 -33.32
C ASN A 108 23.76 9.58 -32.53
N ASP A 109 22.54 9.32 -33.02
CA ASP A 109 21.29 9.82 -32.41
C ASP A 109 20.49 8.73 -31.68
N GLN A 110 20.90 7.45 -31.71
CA GLN A 110 20.09 6.33 -31.22
C GLN A 110 20.79 5.52 -30.13
N LEU A 111 20.09 5.31 -29.02
CA LEU A 111 20.57 4.59 -27.86
C LEU A 111 19.54 3.54 -27.43
N LEU A 112 20.02 2.34 -27.10
CA LEU A 112 19.27 1.34 -26.36
C LEU A 112 19.73 1.33 -24.91
N VAL A 113 18.78 1.34 -23.97
CA VAL A 113 19.08 1.21 -22.53
C VAL A 113 18.40 -0.04 -22.03
N PHE A 114 19.22 -1.04 -21.67
CA PHE A 114 18.76 -2.27 -21.06
C PHE A 114 18.67 -2.03 -19.56
N THR A 115 17.46 -2.06 -18.99
CA THR A 115 17.28 -2.02 -17.54
C THR A 115 17.25 -3.44 -17.01
N LEU A 116 18.21 -3.74 -16.13
CA LEU A 116 18.38 -5.05 -15.51
C LEU A 116 17.37 -5.27 -14.40
N ASP A 117 17.03 -6.53 -14.18
CA ASP A 117 16.12 -6.90 -13.13
C ASP A 117 16.81 -7.01 -11.75
N PRO A 118 16.29 -6.35 -10.69
CA PRO A 118 16.90 -6.44 -9.37
C PRO A 118 16.68 -7.78 -8.64
N TYR A 119 15.69 -8.59 -9.06
CA TYR A 119 15.33 -9.85 -8.40
C TYR A 119 15.79 -11.09 -9.19
N HIS A 120 15.98 -10.95 -10.51
CA HIS A 120 16.43 -11.99 -11.44
C HIS A 120 17.77 -11.59 -12.06
N GLN A 121 18.88 -11.93 -11.38
CA GLN A 121 20.22 -11.47 -11.75
C GLN A 121 20.58 -11.78 -13.22
N GLY A 122 21.13 -10.79 -13.91
CA GLY A 122 21.57 -10.90 -15.30
C GLY A 122 20.42 -10.85 -16.33
N CYS A 123 19.16 -10.83 -15.88
CA CYS A 123 18.01 -10.69 -16.75
C CYS A 123 17.70 -9.22 -17.03
N VAL A 124 17.12 -8.97 -18.20
CA VAL A 124 16.64 -7.64 -18.62
C VAL A 124 15.13 -7.58 -18.40
N ARG A 125 14.67 -6.59 -17.62
CA ARG A 125 13.23 -6.38 -17.37
C ARG A 125 12.59 -5.62 -18.54
N TYR A 126 13.25 -4.58 -19.03
CA TYR A 126 12.83 -3.85 -20.22
C TYR A 126 13.99 -3.15 -20.94
N VAL A 127 13.76 -2.82 -22.21
CA VAL A 127 14.68 -2.08 -23.08
C VAL A 127 14.03 -0.78 -23.54
N ASP A 128 14.67 0.34 -23.25
CA ASP A 128 14.27 1.67 -23.73
C ASP A 128 15.01 2.05 -25.01
N TYR A 129 14.25 2.62 -25.94
CA TYR A 129 14.75 3.11 -27.22
C TYR A 129 14.68 4.63 -27.20
N LEU A 130 15.85 5.27 -27.24
CA LEU A 130 15.97 6.72 -27.25
C LEU A 130 16.45 7.19 -28.62
N VAL A 131 15.82 8.25 -29.13
CA VAL A 131 16.23 8.98 -30.33
C VAL A 131 16.43 10.44 -29.95
N ARG A 132 17.66 10.95 -30.11
CA ARG A 132 18.06 12.30 -29.69
C ARG A 132 17.67 12.60 -28.24
N GLY A 133 17.89 11.63 -27.36
CA GLY A 133 17.56 11.71 -25.93
C GLY A 133 16.08 11.57 -25.58
N SER A 134 15.18 11.49 -26.56
CA SER A 134 13.75 11.27 -26.32
C SER A 134 13.40 9.79 -26.40
N MET A 135 12.75 9.24 -25.37
CA MET A 135 12.23 7.87 -25.40
C MET A 135 11.09 7.78 -26.42
N VAL A 136 11.22 6.88 -27.39
CA VAL A 136 10.22 6.64 -28.44
C VAL A 136 9.51 5.30 -28.28
N LYS A 137 10.17 4.33 -27.63
CA LYS A 137 9.66 2.96 -27.45
C LYS A 137 10.27 2.33 -26.20
N ARG A 138 9.49 1.49 -25.50
CA ARG A 138 9.96 0.56 -24.45
C ARG A 138 9.48 -0.85 -24.77
N GLU A 139 10.34 -1.85 -24.62
CA GLU A 139 9.99 -3.26 -24.75
C GLU A 139 10.20 -3.98 -23.42
N TRP A 140 9.16 -4.62 -22.90
CA TRP A 140 9.17 -5.40 -21.66
C TRP A 140 9.40 -6.88 -21.95
N TYR A 141 10.12 -7.56 -21.06
CA TYR A 141 10.52 -8.95 -21.23
C TYR A 141 10.15 -9.79 -20.00
N GLY A 142 9.48 -10.92 -20.27
CA GLY A 142 9.35 -12.06 -19.35
C GLY A 142 10.31 -13.15 -19.81
N ALA A 143 9.78 -14.31 -20.20
CA ALA A 143 10.54 -15.31 -20.96
C ALA A 143 10.80 -14.91 -22.42
N LYS A 144 9.93 -14.07 -22.96
CA LYS A 144 10.03 -13.43 -24.29
C LYS A 144 9.55 -11.99 -24.18
N LYS A 145 9.57 -11.25 -25.28
CA LYS A 145 8.95 -9.92 -25.34
C LYS A 145 7.45 -10.02 -25.06
N ILE A 146 6.97 -9.31 -24.04
CA ILE A 146 5.57 -9.37 -23.57
C ILE A 146 4.78 -8.12 -23.95
N VAL A 147 5.36 -6.93 -23.78
CA VAL A 147 4.67 -5.64 -24.00
C VAL A 147 5.61 -4.69 -24.72
N THR A 148 5.09 -3.93 -25.67
CA THR A 148 5.78 -2.78 -26.27
C THR A 148 4.96 -1.51 -26.01
N GLU A 149 5.59 -0.48 -25.46
CA GLU A 149 5.01 0.84 -25.24
C GLU A 149 5.61 1.84 -26.23
N TYR A 150 4.78 2.71 -26.80
CA TYR A 150 5.19 3.74 -27.75
C TYR A 150 4.91 5.13 -27.19
N PHE A 151 5.87 6.04 -27.36
CA PHE A 151 5.87 7.35 -26.72
C PHE A 151 5.89 8.49 -27.74
N VAL A 152 5.14 9.55 -27.45
CA VAL A 152 5.19 10.85 -28.14
C VAL A 152 5.23 11.95 -27.09
N GLY A 153 6.28 12.77 -27.08
CA GLY A 153 6.45 13.82 -26.07
C GLY A 153 6.50 13.28 -24.64
N GLY A 154 7.04 12.07 -24.43
CA GLY A 154 7.09 11.40 -23.14
C GLY A 154 5.77 10.75 -22.68
N ILE A 155 4.70 10.86 -23.46
CA ILE A 155 3.38 10.30 -23.15
C ILE A 155 3.20 8.98 -23.92
N ILE A 156 2.70 7.94 -23.25
CA ILE A 156 2.34 6.68 -23.91
C ILE A 156 1.13 6.92 -24.80
N VAL A 157 1.26 6.60 -26.08
CA VAL A 157 0.19 6.69 -27.09
C VAL A 157 -0.32 5.34 -27.56
N ARG A 158 0.45 4.27 -27.34
CA ARG A 158 0.06 2.90 -27.67
C ARG A 158 0.80 1.90 -26.79
N ARG A 159 0.10 0.83 -26.39
CA ARG A 159 0.70 -0.40 -25.88
C ARG A 159 0.29 -1.60 -26.72
N THR A 160 1.21 -2.51 -26.99
CA THR A 160 0.93 -3.76 -27.70
C THR A 160 1.40 -4.94 -26.89
N TYR A 161 0.55 -5.95 -26.75
CA TYR A 161 0.79 -7.16 -25.97
C TYR A 161 1.00 -8.31 -26.94
N HIS A 162 2.06 -9.09 -26.71
CA HIS A 162 2.57 -10.04 -27.69
C HIS A 162 2.35 -11.47 -27.25
N HIS A 163 1.99 -12.32 -28.20
CA HIS A 163 2.15 -13.76 -28.09
C HIS A 163 3.64 -14.15 -28.05
N GLN A 164 3.94 -15.37 -27.63
CA GLN A 164 5.29 -15.94 -27.60
C GLN A 164 5.97 -15.98 -28.98
N ASN A 165 5.17 -15.99 -30.06
CA ASN A 165 5.66 -15.93 -31.44
C ASN A 165 5.86 -14.48 -31.95
N GLY A 166 5.66 -13.48 -31.09
CA GLY A 166 5.81 -12.05 -31.40
C GLY A 166 4.59 -11.39 -32.04
N ARG A 167 3.57 -12.15 -32.46
CA ARG A 167 2.32 -11.59 -33.00
C ARG A 167 1.58 -10.81 -31.91
N VAL A 168 0.89 -9.76 -32.31
CA VAL A 168 0.07 -8.96 -31.40
C VAL A 168 -1.20 -9.74 -31.04
N ALA A 169 -1.48 -9.82 -29.74
CA ALA A 169 -2.70 -10.38 -29.17
C ALA A 169 -3.72 -9.29 -28.81
N PHE A 170 -3.24 -8.25 -28.14
CA PHE A 170 -4.03 -7.16 -27.59
C PHE A 170 -3.32 -5.81 -27.77
N GLN A 171 -4.06 -4.72 -27.93
CA GLN A 171 -3.52 -3.37 -28.03
C GLN A 171 -4.35 -2.36 -27.25
N GLU A 172 -3.66 -1.38 -26.67
CA GLU A 172 -4.23 -0.14 -26.15
C GLU A 172 -3.81 0.98 -27.10
N ILE A 173 -4.75 1.79 -27.59
CA ILE A 173 -4.46 2.88 -28.50
C ILE A 173 -5.12 4.16 -27.98
N LYS A 174 -4.31 5.22 -27.85
CA LYS A 174 -4.78 6.53 -27.42
C LYS A 174 -5.18 7.38 -28.62
N GLN A 175 -6.37 7.98 -28.57
CA GLN A 175 -6.85 8.96 -29.54
C GLN A 175 -7.44 10.16 -28.81
N GLY A 176 -6.76 11.31 -28.91
CA GLY A 176 -7.09 12.46 -28.07
C GLY A 176 -6.83 12.15 -26.59
N GLN A 177 -7.88 12.25 -25.77
CA GLN A 177 -7.81 11.89 -24.34
C GLN A 177 -8.29 10.46 -24.07
N ASP A 178 -8.91 9.81 -25.05
CA ASP A 178 -9.57 8.52 -24.86
C ASP A 178 -8.66 7.35 -25.25
N TRP A 179 -8.92 6.21 -24.62
CA TRP A 179 -8.30 4.93 -24.93
C TRP A 179 -9.34 4.01 -25.56
N PHE A 180 -8.95 3.33 -26.63
CA PHE A 180 -9.67 2.17 -27.14
C PHE A 180 -8.76 0.96 -27.20
N TYR A 181 -9.37 -0.21 -27.19
CA TYR A 181 -8.67 -1.48 -27.01
C TYR A 181 -9.02 -2.42 -28.14
N GLN A 182 -8.02 -3.13 -28.65
CA GLN A 182 -8.20 -4.11 -29.72
C GLN A 182 -7.80 -5.49 -29.21
N LEU A 183 -8.77 -6.40 -29.14
CA LEU A 183 -8.55 -7.81 -28.79
C LEU A 183 -8.76 -8.67 -30.04
N GLY A 184 -7.67 -9.02 -30.72
CA GLY A 184 -7.73 -9.65 -32.04
C GLY A 184 -8.47 -8.76 -33.06
N ARG A 185 -9.70 -9.16 -33.44
CA ARG A 185 -10.58 -8.40 -34.35
C ARG A 185 -11.65 -7.57 -33.62
N GLU A 186 -11.83 -7.80 -32.33
CA GLU A 186 -12.82 -7.08 -31.51
C GLU A 186 -12.25 -5.71 -31.09
N ILE A 187 -13.08 -4.68 -31.16
CA ILE A 187 -12.78 -3.35 -30.64
C ILE A 187 -13.61 -3.14 -29.37
N LEU A 188 -12.94 -2.85 -28.28
CA LEU A 188 -13.53 -2.52 -26.98
C LEU A 188 -13.30 -1.03 -26.73
N LEU A 189 -14.34 -0.35 -26.26
CA LEU A 189 -14.35 1.10 -26.09
C LEU A 189 -14.13 1.53 -24.63
N THR A 190 -14.26 0.60 -23.68
CA THR A 190 -14.13 0.91 -22.25
C THR A 190 -13.28 -0.13 -21.53
N GLN A 191 -12.65 0.27 -20.42
CA GLN A 191 -11.93 -0.65 -19.54
C GLN A 191 -12.84 -1.70 -18.93
N THR A 192 -14.11 -1.36 -18.68
CA THR A 192 -15.15 -2.30 -18.23
C THR A 192 -15.25 -3.50 -19.16
N GLN A 193 -15.34 -3.26 -20.47
CA GLN A 193 -15.42 -4.34 -21.46
C GLN A 193 -14.14 -5.20 -21.48
N VAL A 194 -12.97 -4.59 -21.31
CA VAL A 194 -11.71 -5.32 -21.21
C VAL A 194 -11.70 -6.21 -19.97
N LEU A 195 -12.15 -5.67 -18.82
CA LEU A 195 -12.21 -6.41 -17.57
C LEU A 195 -13.22 -7.56 -17.61
N GLU A 196 -14.37 -7.39 -18.27
CA GLU A 196 -15.32 -8.48 -18.54
C GLU A 196 -14.66 -9.62 -19.34
N ARG A 197 -13.87 -9.30 -20.38
CA ARG A 197 -13.14 -10.31 -21.16
C ARG A 197 -12.07 -11.00 -20.33
N PHE A 198 -11.38 -10.27 -19.46
CA PHE A 198 -10.41 -10.85 -18.54
C PHE A 198 -11.08 -11.81 -17.54
N LEU A 199 -12.15 -11.39 -16.88
CA LEU A 199 -12.87 -12.23 -15.92
C LEU A 199 -13.41 -13.50 -16.58
N ALA A 200 -13.90 -13.42 -17.82
CA ALA A 200 -14.34 -14.59 -18.59
C ALA A 200 -13.22 -15.58 -18.96
N ARG A 201 -11.94 -15.17 -18.82
CA ARG A 201 -10.77 -16.04 -19.00
C ARG A 201 -10.34 -16.73 -17.71
N LEU A 202 -10.83 -16.28 -16.56
CA LEU A 202 -10.59 -16.92 -15.29
C LEU A 202 -11.59 -18.09 -15.15
N ASP A 203 -11.07 -19.30 -14.96
CA ASP A 203 -11.88 -20.49 -14.67
C ASP A 203 -12.27 -20.52 -13.18
N LEU A 204 -13.11 -19.56 -12.78
CA LEU A 204 -13.48 -19.34 -11.39
C LEU A 204 -14.54 -20.35 -10.94
N GLY A 205 -14.18 -21.17 -9.96
CA GLY A 205 -15.06 -22.15 -9.32
C GLY A 205 -15.56 -21.69 -7.96
N LYS A 206 -16.45 -22.49 -7.36
CA LYS A 206 -17.01 -22.25 -6.01
C LYS A 206 -15.96 -22.18 -4.90
N GLU A 207 -14.82 -22.82 -5.09
CA GLU A 207 -13.75 -22.81 -4.08
C GLU A 207 -12.87 -21.55 -4.20
N ASP A 208 -13.07 -20.69 -5.21
CA ASP A 208 -12.24 -19.52 -5.44
C ASP A 208 -12.82 -18.27 -4.79
N ILE A 209 -11.93 -17.35 -4.41
CA ILE A 209 -12.30 -16.12 -3.70
C ILE A 209 -11.80 -14.92 -4.51
N LEU A 210 -12.69 -13.96 -4.75
CA LEU A 210 -12.36 -12.64 -5.27
C LEU A 210 -12.37 -11.66 -4.09
N LEU A 211 -11.24 -11.02 -3.81
CA LEU A 211 -11.13 -9.95 -2.80
C LEU A 211 -11.02 -8.61 -3.50
N LEU A 212 -11.93 -7.69 -3.16
CA LEU A 212 -11.94 -6.33 -3.69
C LEU A 212 -11.41 -5.35 -2.63
N ASP A 213 -10.22 -4.79 -2.85
CA ASP A 213 -9.62 -3.82 -1.90
C ASP A 213 -10.05 -2.37 -2.17
N ARG A 214 -10.55 -2.08 -3.38
CA ARG A 214 -11.08 -0.75 -3.75
C ARG A 214 -12.26 -0.90 -4.71
N ALA A 215 -13.32 -0.11 -4.50
CA ALA A 215 -14.56 -0.22 -5.29
C ALA A 215 -15.15 1.12 -5.75
N SER A 216 -14.47 2.24 -5.51
CA SER A 216 -15.00 3.59 -5.74
C SER A 216 -15.25 3.92 -7.22
N LEU A 217 -14.51 3.30 -8.14
CA LEU A 217 -14.69 3.47 -9.59
C LEU A 217 -15.55 2.36 -10.18
N MET A 218 -16.75 2.71 -10.63
CA MET A 218 -17.73 1.75 -11.12
C MET A 218 -17.31 1.05 -12.42
N ASP A 219 -16.56 1.75 -13.30
CA ASP A 219 -16.03 1.14 -14.52
C ASP A 219 -15.13 -0.07 -14.23
N PHE A 220 -14.54 -0.12 -13.03
CA PHE A 220 -13.71 -1.23 -12.55
C PHE A 220 -14.48 -2.20 -11.67
N SER A 221 -15.30 -1.73 -10.72
CA SER A 221 -15.97 -2.62 -9.78
C SER A 221 -17.17 -3.34 -10.39
N ARG A 222 -17.85 -2.75 -11.38
CA ARG A 222 -19.06 -3.33 -11.98
C ARG A 222 -18.86 -4.73 -12.57
N PRO A 223 -17.86 -5.00 -13.42
CA PRO A 223 -17.65 -6.35 -13.97
C PRO A 223 -17.41 -7.41 -12.89
N ILE A 224 -16.78 -7.02 -11.79
CA ILE A 224 -16.50 -7.90 -10.65
C ILE A 224 -17.78 -8.15 -9.85
N LEU A 225 -18.62 -7.13 -9.64
CA LEU A 225 -19.90 -7.25 -8.94
C LEU A 225 -20.97 -8.00 -9.75
N GLU A 226 -20.90 -7.94 -11.08
CA GLU A 226 -21.85 -8.58 -12.01
C GLU A 226 -21.38 -9.96 -12.50
N GLN A 227 -20.24 -10.45 -12.00
CA GLN A 227 -19.71 -11.76 -12.32
C GLN A 227 -20.75 -12.86 -12.01
N LYS A 228 -20.83 -13.87 -12.88
CA LYS A 228 -21.86 -14.94 -12.82
C LYS A 228 -21.28 -16.31 -12.42
N THR A 229 -20.05 -16.31 -11.95
CA THR A 229 -19.37 -17.52 -11.49
C THR A 229 -19.85 -17.87 -10.08
N SER A 230 -19.52 -19.08 -9.63
CA SER A 230 -19.84 -19.50 -8.26
C SER A 230 -18.78 -19.07 -7.23
N ALA A 231 -17.74 -18.35 -7.65
CA ALA A 231 -16.70 -17.87 -6.73
C ALA A 231 -17.25 -16.85 -5.74
N HIS A 232 -16.66 -16.83 -4.54
CA HIS A 232 -17.08 -15.96 -3.46
C HIS A 232 -16.45 -14.58 -3.58
N LEU A 233 -17.25 -13.52 -3.40
CA LEU A 233 -16.82 -12.13 -3.50
C LEU A 233 -16.76 -11.49 -2.10
N GLY A 234 -15.54 -11.18 -1.65
CA GLY A 234 -15.28 -10.44 -0.42
C GLY A 234 -14.87 -8.99 -0.65
N PHE A 235 -15.23 -8.10 0.28
CA PHE A 235 -14.74 -6.71 0.29
C PHE A 235 -13.85 -6.43 1.50
N VAL A 236 -12.79 -5.64 1.31
CA VAL A 236 -11.84 -5.26 2.37
C VAL A 236 -11.93 -3.78 2.68
N PHE A 237 -12.25 -3.43 3.93
CA PHE A 237 -12.31 -2.05 4.38
C PHE A 237 -10.94 -1.54 4.85
N HIS A 238 -10.33 -0.66 4.05
CA HIS A 238 -9.02 -0.05 4.34
C HIS A 238 -9.07 1.33 5.02
N SER A 239 -10.22 1.98 5.01
CA SER A 239 -10.44 3.33 5.52
C SER A 239 -11.70 3.38 6.40
N GLU A 240 -11.95 4.53 7.02
CA GLU A 240 -13.20 4.82 7.71
C GLU A 240 -14.39 4.76 6.74
N HIS A 241 -15.43 4.00 7.10
CA HIS A 241 -16.62 3.79 6.26
C HIS A 241 -17.77 4.76 6.61
N GLU A 242 -17.81 5.26 7.84
CA GLU A 242 -18.77 6.24 8.34
C GLU A 242 -18.03 7.28 9.20
N PHE A 243 -18.20 8.57 8.89
CA PHE A 243 -17.60 9.65 9.67
C PHE A 243 -18.39 9.94 10.95
N LEU A 244 -17.80 10.66 11.91
CA LEU A 244 -18.43 11.00 13.19
C LEU A 244 -19.77 11.75 13.07
N ASN A 245 -19.99 12.48 11.96
CA ASN A 245 -21.25 13.17 11.67
C ASN A 245 -22.34 12.23 11.09
N GLY A 246 -22.07 10.93 10.97
CA GLY A 246 -22.97 9.92 10.42
C GLY A 246 -22.99 9.82 8.89
N SER A 247 -22.22 10.65 8.18
CA SER A 247 -22.13 10.54 6.73
C SER A 247 -21.24 9.36 6.32
N LEU A 248 -21.67 8.61 5.30
CA LEU A 248 -20.85 7.55 4.72
C LEU A 248 -19.68 8.15 3.95
N ASN A 249 -18.52 7.50 4.05
CA ASN A 249 -17.40 7.85 3.19
C ASN A 249 -17.74 7.48 1.73
N TYR A 250 -17.60 8.47 0.86
CA TYR A 250 -17.95 8.37 -0.57
C TYR A 250 -17.21 7.23 -1.27
N GLU A 251 -16.01 6.87 -0.83
CA GLU A 251 -15.23 5.76 -1.39
C GLU A 251 -15.96 4.41 -1.27
N TYR A 252 -16.84 4.27 -0.27
CA TYR A 252 -17.63 3.07 0.01
C TYR A 252 -19.09 3.18 -0.40
N TYR A 253 -19.52 4.31 -1.00
CA TYR A 253 -20.92 4.52 -1.40
C TYR A 253 -21.46 3.34 -2.24
N TYR A 254 -20.69 2.91 -3.23
CA TYR A 254 -21.09 1.79 -4.08
C TYR A 254 -21.01 0.42 -3.38
N VAL A 255 -20.12 0.27 -2.42
CA VAL A 255 -20.02 -0.95 -1.61
C VAL A 255 -21.31 -1.12 -0.81
N PHE A 256 -21.74 -0.08 -0.09
CA PHE A 256 -23.02 -0.11 0.63
C PHE A 256 -24.22 -0.26 -0.31
N LYS A 257 -24.23 0.46 -1.44
CA LYS A 257 -25.33 0.38 -2.42
C LYS A 257 -25.50 -1.03 -3.01
N TYR A 258 -24.41 -1.76 -3.21
CA TYR A 258 -24.42 -3.11 -3.79
C TYR A 258 -24.01 -4.18 -2.79
N MET A 259 -24.26 -3.95 -1.48
CA MET A 259 -23.78 -4.84 -0.41
C MET A 259 -24.21 -6.30 -0.61
N GLN A 260 -25.43 -6.52 -1.12
CA GLN A 260 -25.99 -7.85 -1.40
C GLN A 260 -25.22 -8.67 -2.46
N ARG A 261 -24.23 -8.08 -3.14
CA ARG A 261 -23.35 -8.78 -4.08
C ARG A 261 -22.14 -9.41 -3.41
N PHE A 262 -21.82 -9.04 -2.17
CA PHE A 262 -20.70 -9.58 -1.42
C PHE A 262 -21.18 -10.73 -0.54
N ASP A 263 -20.33 -11.76 -0.42
CA ASP A 263 -20.57 -12.92 0.44
C ASP A 263 -20.02 -12.68 1.86
N PHE A 264 -18.97 -11.88 2.00
CA PHE A 264 -18.36 -11.54 3.29
C PHE A 264 -17.55 -10.25 3.23
N LEU A 265 -17.18 -9.74 4.41
CA LEU A 265 -16.44 -8.51 4.57
C LEU A 265 -15.24 -8.71 5.49
N LEU A 266 -14.15 -8.00 5.20
CA LEU A 266 -12.95 -7.97 6.02
C LEU A 266 -12.75 -6.56 6.60
N THR A 267 -12.56 -6.48 7.91
CA THR A 267 -12.16 -5.25 8.62
C THR A 267 -10.78 -5.41 9.25
N ALA A 268 -10.09 -4.30 9.46
CA ALA A 268 -8.74 -4.32 10.03
C ALA A 268 -8.72 -4.47 11.57
N THR A 269 -9.81 -4.08 12.23
CA THR A 269 -9.94 -4.07 13.69
C THR A 269 -11.33 -4.53 14.15
N GLU A 270 -11.43 -5.00 15.40
CA GLU A 270 -12.71 -5.34 16.02
C GLU A 270 -13.62 -4.11 16.17
N LEU A 271 -13.06 -2.96 16.56
CA LEU A 271 -13.84 -1.72 16.66
C LEU A 271 -14.44 -1.30 15.30
N GLN A 272 -13.72 -1.53 14.20
CA GLN A 272 -14.27 -1.26 12.87
C GLN A 272 -15.43 -2.20 12.51
N LYS A 273 -15.35 -3.47 12.90
CA LYS A 273 -16.46 -4.43 12.76
C LYS A 273 -17.67 -4.00 13.58
N GLU A 274 -17.48 -3.59 14.84
CA GLU A 274 -18.56 -3.10 15.70
C GLU A 274 -19.26 -1.88 15.10
N VAL A 275 -18.50 -0.88 14.64
CA VAL A 275 -19.07 0.32 14.00
C VAL A 275 -19.78 -0.04 12.70
N LEU A 276 -19.21 -0.94 11.89
CA LEU A 276 -19.83 -1.37 10.63
C LEU A 276 -21.18 -2.06 10.85
N LEU A 277 -21.31 -2.88 11.91
CA LEU A 277 -22.58 -3.49 12.30
C LEU A 277 -23.64 -2.44 12.67
N GLU A 278 -23.24 -1.36 13.36
CA GLU A 278 -24.15 -0.24 13.65
C GLU A 278 -24.49 0.54 12.38
N THR A 279 -23.54 0.75 11.47
CA THR A 279 -23.80 1.37 10.17
C THR A 279 -24.80 0.53 9.37
N PHE A 280 -24.72 -0.80 9.37
CA PHE A 280 -25.68 -1.67 8.70
C PHE A 280 -27.10 -1.50 9.23
N LYS A 281 -27.26 -1.43 10.56
CA LYS A 281 -28.57 -1.15 11.17
C LYS A 281 -29.13 0.20 10.72
N LYS A 282 -28.30 1.26 10.68
CA LYS A 282 -28.72 2.60 10.21
C LYS A 282 -29.12 2.61 8.74
N GLN A 283 -28.40 1.85 7.90
CA GLN A 283 -28.64 1.79 6.46
C GLN A 283 -29.74 0.78 6.07
N GLY A 284 -30.26 -0.01 7.01
CA GLY A 284 -31.25 -1.05 6.73
C GLY A 284 -30.69 -2.19 5.85
N ILE A 285 -29.41 -2.52 6.04
CA ILE A 285 -28.68 -3.54 5.29
C ILE A 285 -28.63 -4.83 6.13
N ASP A 286 -28.94 -5.97 5.50
CA ASP A 286 -28.81 -7.29 6.15
C ASP A 286 -27.35 -7.58 6.50
N VAL A 287 -27.14 -8.18 7.67
CA VAL A 287 -25.78 -8.45 8.16
C VAL A 287 -25.13 -9.57 7.35
N LEU A 288 -24.00 -9.26 6.74
CA LEU A 288 -23.08 -10.24 6.14
C LEU A 288 -22.08 -10.75 7.18
N PRO A 289 -21.45 -11.93 6.96
CA PRO A 289 -20.27 -12.33 7.70
C PRO A 289 -19.17 -11.26 7.65
N ILE A 290 -18.68 -10.84 8.82
CA ILE A 290 -17.57 -9.88 8.96
C ILE A 290 -16.43 -10.54 9.75
N TYR A 291 -15.28 -10.68 9.10
CA TYR A 291 -14.06 -11.21 9.70
C TYR A 291 -13.06 -10.10 9.97
N VAL A 292 -12.33 -10.21 11.08
CA VAL A 292 -11.31 -9.24 11.46
C VAL A 292 -9.94 -9.80 11.12
N LEU A 293 -9.24 -9.12 10.21
CA LEU A 293 -7.90 -9.49 9.78
C LEU A 293 -7.01 -8.25 9.81
N PRO A 294 -6.05 -8.17 10.75
CA PRO A 294 -5.05 -7.13 10.75
C PRO A 294 -4.36 -7.02 9.38
N VAL A 295 -4.24 -5.80 8.87
CA VAL A 295 -3.71 -5.54 7.54
C VAL A 295 -2.17 -5.60 7.48
N GLY A 296 -1.49 -5.53 8.63
CA GLY A 296 -0.04 -5.61 8.76
C GLY A 296 0.39 -6.74 9.70
N HIS A 297 1.69 -7.01 9.70
CA HIS A 297 2.33 -7.91 10.66
C HIS A 297 3.70 -7.37 11.09
N LEU A 298 4.19 -7.88 12.21
CA LEU A 298 5.55 -7.70 12.71
C LEU A 298 6.33 -9.00 12.50
N ASP A 299 7.50 -8.94 11.90
CA ASP A 299 8.36 -10.12 11.75
C ASP A 299 8.97 -10.54 13.09
N GLN A 300 9.33 -9.56 13.90
CA GLN A 300 9.85 -9.75 15.24
C GLN A 300 9.61 -8.48 16.07
N LEU A 301 9.75 -8.62 17.38
CA LEU A 301 9.79 -7.47 18.27
C LEU A 301 11.19 -6.86 18.22
N GLN A 302 11.27 -5.55 18.00
CA GLN A 302 12.54 -4.84 17.86
C GLN A 302 12.98 -4.30 19.21
N GLN A 303 13.97 -4.95 19.82
CA GLN A 303 14.55 -4.50 21.07
C GLN A 303 15.63 -3.43 20.83
N PRO A 304 15.75 -2.43 21.72
CA PRO A 304 16.77 -1.42 21.57
C PRO A 304 18.16 -2.03 21.81
N SER A 305 19.11 -1.80 20.89
CA SER A 305 20.48 -2.31 20.99
C SER A 305 21.34 -1.53 22.00
N SER A 306 20.90 -0.32 22.36
CA SER A 306 21.44 0.56 23.40
C SER A 306 20.29 1.18 24.18
N PRO A 307 20.51 1.81 25.34
CA PRO A 307 19.45 2.54 26.03
C PRO A 307 18.79 3.58 25.10
N ARG A 308 17.45 3.61 25.09
CA ARG A 308 16.67 4.62 24.36
C ARG A 308 17.15 6.02 24.72
N GLN A 309 17.12 6.93 23.75
CA GLN A 309 17.46 8.33 24.03
C GLN A 309 16.46 8.89 25.05
N PRO A 310 16.93 9.43 26.20
CA PRO A 310 16.03 10.00 27.19
C PRO A 310 15.22 11.17 26.61
N LEU A 311 13.94 11.24 26.98
CA LEU A 311 12.99 12.30 26.60
C LEU A 311 12.83 12.47 25.09
N SER A 312 13.00 11.38 24.33
CA SER A 312 12.91 11.37 22.88
C SER A 312 11.54 10.92 22.39
N LEU A 313 10.98 11.75 21.51
CA LEU A 313 9.66 11.63 20.93
C LEU A 313 9.82 11.46 19.42
N MET A 314 8.95 10.67 18.79
CA MET A 314 8.90 10.59 17.34
C MET A 314 7.48 10.49 16.80
N THR A 315 7.32 10.83 15.52
CA THR A 315 6.16 10.45 14.72
C THR A 315 6.63 10.05 13.34
N ALA A 316 5.84 9.23 12.65
CA ALA A 316 6.15 8.76 11.31
C ALA A 316 4.87 8.65 10.49
N SER A 317 4.76 9.42 9.41
CA SER A 317 3.63 9.32 8.46
C SER A 317 3.94 10.06 7.15
N ARG A 318 3.01 10.03 6.19
CA ARG A 318 3.03 11.02 5.10
C ARG A 318 2.77 12.40 5.69
N LEU A 319 3.51 13.42 5.24
CA LEU A 319 3.28 14.81 5.65
C LEU A 319 2.08 15.36 4.86
N ASP A 320 0.89 15.02 5.35
CA ASP A 320 -0.42 15.27 4.75
C ASP A 320 -1.33 15.94 5.80
N PRO A 321 -2.18 16.92 5.41
CA PRO A 321 -3.00 17.67 6.37
C PRO A 321 -3.89 16.77 7.24
N ARG A 322 -4.32 15.61 6.74
CA ARG A 322 -5.15 14.66 7.49
C ARG A 322 -4.42 14.02 8.68
N LYS A 323 -3.08 14.08 8.71
CA LYS A 323 -2.28 13.58 9.84
C LYS A 323 -2.15 14.58 10.98
N ARG A 324 -2.53 15.85 10.76
CA ARG A 324 -2.60 16.90 11.79
C ARG A 324 -1.31 17.02 12.62
N ILE A 325 -0.15 16.90 11.98
CA ILE A 325 1.16 16.97 12.64
C ILE A 325 1.39 18.36 13.28
N ASP A 326 0.70 19.38 12.77
CA ASP A 326 0.63 20.71 13.36
C ASP A 326 0.21 20.68 14.84
N LEU A 327 -0.77 19.85 15.20
CA LEU A 327 -1.22 19.70 16.59
C LEU A 327 -0.16 19.03 17.47
N ALA A 328 0.58 18.06 16.93
CA ALA A 328 1.67 17.41 17.66
C ALA A 328 2.81 18.41 17.93
N ILE A 329 3.18 19.22 16.94
CA ILE A 329 4.21 20.27 17.07
C ILE A 329 3.81 21.27 18.17
N ARG A 330 2.57 21.77 18.15
CA ARG A 330 2.06 22.71 19.16
C ARG A 330 2.05 22.10 20.56
N ALA A 331 1.62 20.84 20.70
CA ALA A 331 1.59 20.14 21.98
C ALA A 331 2.99 19.89 22.54
N VAL A 332 3.93 19.50 21.69
CA VAL A 332 5.35 19.30 22.08
C VAL A 332 5.99 20.63 22.50
N ALA A 333 5.76 21.72 21.76
CA ALA A 333 6.26 23.04 22.12
C ALA A 333 5.72 23.52 23.47
N LEU A 334 4.44 23.24 23.78
CA LEU A 334 3.85 23.53 25.08
C LEU A 334 4.46 22.66 26.19
N ALA A 335 4.60 21.35 25.97
CA ALA A 335 5.21 20.42 26.94
C ALA A 335 6.69 20.75 27.22
N HIS A 336 7.43 21.25 26.22
CA HIS A 336 8.84 21.64 26.36
C HIS A 336 9.05 22.74 27.40
N GLN A 337 8.05 23.60 27.67
CA GLN A 337 8.13 24.60 28.73
C GLN A 337 8.29 23.98 30.13
N ARG A 338 7.80 22.75 30.32
CA ARG A 338 7.91 21.98 31.57
C ARG A 338 9.04 20.95 31.53
N VAL A 339 9.36 20.42 30.35
CA VAL A 339 10.41 19.41 30.13
C VAL A 339 11.40 19.92 29.06
N PRO A 340 12.32 20.84 29.40
CA PRO A 340 13.11 21.62 28.43
C PRO A 340 14.23 20.85 27.72
N THR A 341 14.32 19.53 27.92
CA THR A 341 15.31 18.67 27.28
C THR A 341 14.68 17.61 26.38
N LEU A 342 13.34 17.64 26.20
CA LEU A 342 12.68 16.74 25.27
C LEU A 342 13.12 17.03 23.83
N GLN A 343 13.05 16.01 22.98
CA GLN A 343 13.37 16.12 21.55
C GLN A 343 12.27 15.43 20.75
N PHE A 344 11.80 16.04 19.67
CA PHE A 344 10.75 15.49 18.81
C PHE A 344 11.18 15.41 17.36
N HIS A 345 11.21 14.19 16.84
CA HIS A 345 11.62 13.92 15.46
C HIS A 345 10.44 13.46 14.60
N ILE A 346 10.24 14.14 13.48
CA ILE A 346 9.14 13.89 12.55
C ILE A 346 9.72 13.23 11.29
N PHE A 347 9.33 11.98 11.04
CA PHE A 347 9.74 11.21 9.88
C PHE A 347 8.62 11.17 8.84
N GLY A 348 8.99 11.34 7.57
CA GLY A 348 8.01 11.40 6.48
C GLY A 348 8.42 12.34 5.36
N LYS A 349 7.64 12.29 4.28
CA LYS A 349 7.64 13.27 3.17
C LYS A 349 6.21 13.58 2.78
N GLY A 350 5.97 14.75 2.21
CA GLY A 350 4.66 15.15 1.71
C GLY A 350 4.54 16.66 1.53
N GLY A 351 3.41 17.10 0.97
CA GLY A 351 3.19 18.49 0.59
C GLY A 351 3.11 19.47 1.78
N GLU A 352 2.88 18.97 3.00
CA GLU A 352 2.81 19.80 4.20
C GLU A 352 4.16 20.20 4.78
N GLU A 353 5.27 19.64 4.30
CA GLU A 353 6.60 19.92 4.87
C GLU A 353 6.91 21.42 5.00
N PRO A 354 6.66 22.29 4.00
CA PRO A 354 6.91 23.72 4.13
C PRO A 354 6.08 24.38 5.24
N THR A 355 4.80 24.02 5.36
CA THR A 355 3.88 24.54 6.38
C THR A 355 4.33 24.14 7.78
N LEU A 356 4.69 22.87 7.98
CA LEU A 356 5.18 22.36 9.26
C LEU A 356 6.52 23.00 9.65
N ARG A 357 7.41 23.22 8.69
CA ARG A 357 8.69 23.92 8.91
C ARG A 357 8.47 25.36 9.36
N GLN A 358 7.55 26.08 8.72
CA GLN A 358 7.22 27.45 9.12
C GLN A 358 6.63 27.47 10.54
N LEU A 359 5.73 26.56 10.87
CA LEU A 359 5.16 26.46 12.23
C LEU A 359 6.23 26.23 13.30
N ILE A 360 7.23 25.39 13.05
CA ILE A 360 8.34 25.15 13.98
C ILE A 360 9.15 26.44 14.21
N GLN A 361 9.41 27.21 13.14
CA GLN A 361 10.12 28.50 13.22
C GLN A 361 9.32 29.56 13.98
N ASP A 362 8.02 29.65 13.71
CA ASP A 362 7.12 30.61 14.36
C ASP A 362 6.99 30.35 15.87
N LEU A 363 7.14 29.09 16.28
CA LEU A 363 7.17 28.68 17.68
C LEU A 363 8.58 28.74 18.32
N HIS A 364 9.60 29.13 17.55
CA HIS A 364 11.01 29.09 17.97
C HIS A 364 11.42 27.73 18.55
N ALA A 365 11.07 26.66 17.83
CA ALA A 365 11.24 25.27 18.27
C ALA A 365 12.25 24.47 17.45
N ASP A 366 13.06 25.14 16.62
CA ASP A 366 13.98 24.55 15.64
C ASP A 366 15.10 23.70 16.28
N ASP A 367 15.37 23.94 17.55
CA ASP A 367 16.41 23.32 18.37
C ASP A 367 15.97 22.01 19.04
N TYR A 368 14.66 21.70 19.05
CA TYR A 368 14.15 20.45 19.64
C TYR A 368 13.04 19.76 18.82
N ILE A 369 12.51 20.37 17.76
CA ILE A 369 11.57 19.74 16.82
C ILE A 369 12.20 19.65 15.44
N LEU A 370 12.54 18.43 14.99
CA LEU A 370 13.29 18.20 13.76
C LEU A 370 12.50 17.40 12.71
N LEU A 371 12.35 17.98 11.52
CA LEU A 371 11.89 17.27 10.32
C LEU A 371 13.03 16.41 9.76
N ARG A 372 12.92 15.09 9.85
CA ARG A 372 13.99 14.13 9.48
C ARG A 372 13.89 13.57 8.07
N GLY A 373 12.80 13.88 7.35
CA GLY A 373 12.52 13.33 6.04
C GLY A 373 12.11 11.85 6.10
N HIS A 374 12.02 11.20 4.94
CA HIS A 374 11.73 9.77 4.83
C HIS A 374 12.99 8.94 5.11
N ALA A 375 12.84 7.89 5.92
CA ALA A 375 13.89 6.96 6.29
C ALA A 375 13.30 5.54 6.46
N ASP A 376 14.18 4.54 6.44
CA ASP A 376 13.84 3.20 6.93
C ASP A 376 13.76 3.23 8.46
N LEU A 377 12.58 2.92 8.99
CA LEU A 377 12.25 3.15 10.39
C LEU A 377 12.50 1.94 11.29
N GLU A 378 12.70 0.74 10.74
CA GLU A 378 12.78 -0.50 11.53
C GLU A 378 13.85 -0.40 12.62
N SER A 379 15.02 0.14 12.27
CA SER A 379 16.14 0.36 13.21
C SER A 379 16.07 1.69 13.98
N ILE A 380 15.16 2.58 13.60
CA ILE A 380 15.03 3.94 14.17
C ILE A 380 14.06 3.92 15.35
N TYR A 381 12.91 3.26 15.22
CA TYR A 381 11.90 3.20 16.28
C TYR A 381 12.51 2.84 17.65
N PRO A 382 13.32 1.77 17.80
CA PRO A 382 13.84 1.37 19.11
C PRO A 382 14.72 2.43 19.80
N GLN A 383 15.14 3.48 19.11
CA GLN A 383 15.95 4.55 19.70
C GLN A 383 15.12 5.57 20.50
N TYR A 384 13.80 5.62 20.28
CA TYR A 384 12.90 6.60 20.89
C TYR A 384 12.11 6.02 22.06
N GLN A 385 11.61 6.91 22.93
CA GLN A 385 10.76 6.53 24.06
C GLN A 385 9.26 6.61 23.74
N VAL A 386 8.82 7.69 23.08
CA VAL A 386 7.39 7.94 22.87
C VAL A 386 7.11 8.14 21.38
N TYR A 387 6.03 7.54 20.90
CA TYR A 387 5.48 7.82 19.58
C TYR A 387 4.20 8.65 19.71
N ILE A 388 4.13 9.75 18.97
CA ILE A 388 2.99 10.67 18.99
C ILE A 388 2.21 10.54 17.69
N THR A 389 0.90 10.37 17.79
CA THR A 389 -0.03 10.44 16.65
C THR A 389 -1.14 11.44 16.94
N THR A 390 -1.33 12.40 16.03
CA THR A 390 -2.45 13.33 16.04
C THR A 390 -3.42 13.09 14.88
N SER A 391 -3.28 11.95 14.19
CA SER A 391 -4.23 11.58 13.17
C SER A 391 -5.56 11.22 13.82
N GLN A 392 -6.61 11.92 13.37
CA GLN A 392 -7.99 11.62 13.76
C GLN A 392 -8.60 10.54 12.86
N TRP A 393 -7.97 10.24 11.72
CA TRP A 393 -8.45 9.27 10.74
C TRP A 393 -7.36 8.21 10.49
N GLU A 394 -7.41 7.13 11.26
CA GLU A 394 -6.50 6.01 11.15
C GLU A 394 -7.27 4.69 11.29
N THR A 395 -7.35 3.90 10.22
CA THR A 395 -8.17 2.68 10.23
C THR A 395 -7.46 1.50 10.89
N PHE A 396 -6.14 1.42 10.71
CA PHE A 396 -5.31 0.44 11.40
C PHE A 396 -4.10 1.15 12.02
N GLY A 397 -3.29 1.83 11.22
CA GLY A 397 -2.06 2.47 11.69
C GLY A 397 -0.89 1.50 11.71
N LEU A 398 -0.36 1.19 10.52
CA LEU A 398 0.84 0.36 10.37
C LEU A 398 2.02 0.92 11.17
N THR A 399 2.19 2.24 11.19
CA THR A 399 3.24 2.91 11.97
C THR A 399 3.00 2.85 13.48
N LEU A 400 1.76 2.68 13.94
CA LEU A 400 1.43 2.43 15.35
C LEU A 400 1.78 1.00 15.74
N MET A 401 1.46 0.03 14.87
CA MET A 401 1.86 -1.37 15.02
C MET A 401 3.38 -1.50 15.09
N GLU A 402 4.11 -0.85 14.18
CA GLU A 402 5.58 -0.79 14.18
C GLU A 402 6.11 -0.15 15.47
N ALA A 403 5.52 0.97 15.91
CA ALA A 403 5.92 1.65 17.14
C ALA A 403 5.76 0.76 18.39
N ILE A 404 4.63 0.06 18.56
CA ILE A 404 4.49 -0.88 19.69
C ILE A 404 5.37 -2.13 19.53
N GLY A 405 5.64 -2.56 18.29
CA GLY A 405 6.58 -3.63 17.96
C GLY A 405 8.01 -3.33 18.36
N SER A 406 8.36 -2.04 18.39
CA SER A 406 9.61 -1.51 18.94
C SER A 406 9.48 -1.04 20.39
N GLY A 407 8.35 -1.30 21.04
CA GLY A 407 8.10 -1.04 22.46
C GLY A 407 7.91 0.42 22.84
N LEU A 408 7.56 1.32 21.92
CA LEU A 408 7.38 2.74 22.24
C LEU A 408 6.10 2.94 23.06
N VAL A 409 6.12 3.90 23.97
CA VAL A 409 4.90 4.40 24.61
C VAL A 409 4.14 5.24 23.59
N LEU A 410 2.82 5.07 23.48
CA LEU A 410 2.03 5.80 22.51
C LEU A 410 1.24 6.96 23.14
N LEU A 411 1.17 8.08 22.46
CA LEU A 411 0.26 9.17 22.79
C LEU A 411 -0.51 9.56 21.54
N GLY A 412 -1.83 9.60 21.62
CA GLY A 412 -2.63 10.11 20.51
C GLY A 412 -4.07 10.35 20.84
N PHE A 413 -4.85 10.72 19.83
CA PHE A 413 -6.27 10.99 20.01
C PHE A 413 -7.08 9.71 20.15
N ASP A 414 -8.15 9.74 20.96
CA ASP A 414 -9.21 8.73 20.99
C ASP A 414 -10.08 8.85 19.73
N ALA A 415 -9.48 8.47 18.61
CA ALA A 415 -10.07 8.53 17.30
C ALA A 415 -10.10 7.11 16.73
N ARG A 416 -11.29 6.68 16.30
CA ARG A 416 -11.47 5.34 15.73
C ARG A 416 -10.62 5.21 14.47
N TYR A 417 -9.96 4.08 14.20
CA TYR A 417 -9.97 2.79 14.89
C TYR A 417 -8.57 2.38 15.37
N GLY A 418 -7.54 2.80 14.63
CA GLY A 418 -6.16 2.39 14.83
C GLY A 418 -5.58 2.84 16.17
N ASN A 419 -5.81 4.10 16.54
CA ASN A 419 -5.32 4.63 17.83
C ASN A 419 -5.84 3.79 19.02
N PRO A 420 -7.15 3.59 19.23
CA PRO A 420 -7.64 2.76 20.33
C PRO A 420 -7.33 1.26 20.18
N THR A 421 -6.96 0.79 18.98
CA THR A 421 -6.47 -0.58 18.78
C THR A 421 -5.05 -0.77 19.33
N PHE A 422 -4.20 0.25 19.21
CA PHE A 422 -2.77 0.18 19.57
C PHE A 422 -2.41 0.90 20.88
N ILE A 423 -3.31 1.73 21.40
CA ILE A 423 -3.14 2.48 22.65
C ILE A 423 -4.14 1.96 23.69
N GLN A 424 -3.62 1.20 24.64
CA GLN A 424 -4.33 0.83 25.86
C GLN A 424 -4.11 1.91 26.91
N ASP A 425 -5.11 2.77 27.08
CA ASP A 425 -5.05 3.93 27.98
C ASP A 425 -4.57 3.54 29.40
N GLY A 426 -3.59 4.27 29.90
CA GLY A 426 -2.95 4.04 31.20
C GLY A 426 -2.01 2.83 31.27
N LYS A 427 -1.88 2.02 30.20
CA LYS A 427 -1.01 0.83 30.18
C LYS A 427 0.23 1.05 29.33
N ASN A 428 0.06 1.22 28.03
CA ASN A 428 1.18 1.41 27.09
C ASN A 428 1.19 2.83 26.47
N GLY A 429 0.35 3.71 26.99
CA GLY A 429 0.12 5.01 26.41
C GLY A 429 -1.14 5.70 26.93
N TYR A 430 -1.51 6.80 26.28
CA TYR A 430 -2.72 7.54 26.62
C TYR A 430 -3.49 7.97 25.36
N LEU A 431 -4.81 7.93 25.48
CA LEU A 431 -5.75 8.45 24.50
C LEU A 431 -6.29 9.79 24.99
N VAL A 432 -6.16 10.83 24.16
CA VAL A 432 -6.76 12.14 24.40
C VAL A 432 -8.11 12.21 23.72
N PRO A 433 -9.22 12.40 24.45
CA PRO A 433 -10.55 12.49 23.86
C PRO A 433 -10.61 13.53 22.74
N CYS A 434 -11.03 13.11 21.55
CA CYS A 434 -11.23 14.00 20.42
C CYS A 434 -12.68 13.84 19.90
N GLY A 435 -13.32 14.94 19.57
CA GLY A 435 -14.75 14.98 19.24
C GLY A 435 -15.10 16.26 18.50
N LEU A 436 -16.28 16.29 17.89
CA LEU A 436 -16.75 17.45 17.11
C LEU A 436 -16.96 18.71 17.96
N ASP A 437 -17.07 18.54 19.28
CA ASP A 437 -17.28 19.57 20.30
C ASP A 437 -15.98 20.13 20.89
N ARG A 438 -14.83 19.55 20.54
CA ARG A 438 -13.52 19.90 21.12
C ARG A 438 -12.75 20.78 20.15
N ASN A 439 -12.24 21.91 20.64
CA ASN A 439 -11.43 22.80 19.82
C ASN A 439 -9.93 22.40 19.86
N GLU A 440 -9.16 22.92 18.91
CA GLU A 440 -7.75 22.54 18.75
C GLU A 440 -6.87 22.98 19.93
N GLU A 441 -7.18 24.09 20.59
CA GLU A 441 -6.39 24.58 21.73
C GLU A 441 -6.54 23.64 22.94
N GLU A 442 -7.77 23.18 23.21
CA GLU A 442 -8.04 22.15 24.23
C GLU A 442 -7.32 20.84 23.91
N LEU A 443 -7.38 20.38 22.66
CA LEU A 443 -6.69 19.16 22.24
C LEU A 443 -5.18 19.26 22.41
N VAL A 444 -4.58 20.40 22.06
CA VAL A 444 -3.16 20.67 22.23
C VAL A 444 -2.76 20.70 23.71
N ALA A 445 -3.57 21.36 24.55
CA ALA A 445 -3.31 21.43 25.99
C ALA A 445 -3.38 20.05 26.65
N ASP A 446 -4.41 19.27 26.35
CA ASP A 446 -4.58 17.93 26.90
C ASP A 446 -3.48 16.96 26.43
N MET A 447 -3.07 17.05 25.16
CA MET A 447 -1.92 16.32 24.62
C MET A 447 -0.62 16.70 25.34
N ALA A 448 -0.37 17.99 25.57
CA ALA A 448 0.82 18.46 26.28
C ALA A 448 0.84 17.98 27.73
N GLU A 449 -0.27 18.06 28.46
CA GLU A 449 -0.38 17.56 29.83
C GLU A 449 -0.14 16.05 29.90
N LYS A 450 -0.74 15.27 29.00
CA LYS A 450 -0.50 13.82 28.93
C LYS A 450 0.94 13.49 28.55
N LEU A 451 1.55 14.26 27.66
CA LEU A 451 2.96 14.07 27.30
C LEU A 451 3.88 14.31 28.50
N VAL A 452 3.69 15.42 29.23
CA VAL A 452 4.46 15.69 30.45
C VAL A 452 4.26 14.57 31.47
N PHE A 453 3.00 14.16 31.68
CA PHE A 453 2.69 13.05 32.57
C PHE A 453 3.44 11.76 32.16
N ILE A 454 3.44 11.38 30.89
CA ILE A 454 4.18 10.20 30.39
C ILE A 454 5.67 10.32 30.72
N LEU A 455 6.28 11.47 30.45
CA LEU A 455 7.73 11.68 30.60
C LEU A 455 8.18 11.74 32.07
N GLU A 456 7.27 12.05 33.00
CA GLU A 456 7.51 12.04 34.45
C GLU A 456 7.25 10.67 35.12
N ASN A 457 6.71 9.69 34.38
CA ASN A 457 6.30 8.39 34.90
C ASN A 457 7.24 7.23 34.53
N ASP A 458 6.96 6.03 35.04
CA ASP A 458 7.72 4.82 34.72
C ASP A 458 7.44 4.34 33.28
N LEU A 459 8.30 4.78 32.37
CA LEU A 459 8.25 4.33 30.98
C LEU A 459 8.57 2.84 30.82
N LYS A 460 9.28 2.19 31.76
CA LYS A 460 9.71 0.80 31.60
C LYS A 460 8.51 -0.15 31.54
N SER A 461 7.54 0.01 32.45
CA SER A 461 6.31 -0.79 32.44
C SER A 461 5.46 -0.52 31.20
N MET A 462 5.38 0.74 30.76
CA MET A 462 4.65 1.11 29.55
C MET A 462 5.29 0.53 28.27
N HIS A 463 6.62 0.55 28.17
CA HIS A 463 7.34 -0.10 27.08
C HIS A 463 7.07 -1.61 27.03
N GLN A 464 7.05 -2.27 28.19
CA GLN A 464 6.74 -3.69 28.27
C GLN A 464 5.30 -3.98 27.84
N ALA A 465 4.34 -3.14 28.25
CA ALA A 465 2.95 -3.25 27.82
C ALA A 465 2.79 -3.10 26.30
N SER A 466 3.56 -2.22 25.65
CA SER A 466 3.60 -2.11 24.18
C SER A 466 4.09 -3.40 23.53
N TYR A 467 5.19 -3.98 24.01
CA TYR A 467 5.65 -5.28 23.50
C TYR A 467 4.62 -6.40 23.73
N ASP A 468 3.96 -6.41 24.88
CA ASP A 468 2.95 -7.43 25.21
C ASP A 468 1.77 -7.37 24.24
N LEU A 469 1.30 -6.16 23.89
CA LEU A 469 0.29 -5.96 22.85
C LEU A 469 0.81 -6.34 21.46
N ALA A 470 2.04 -5.97 21.13
CA ALA A 470 2.65 -6.22 19.82
C ALA A 470 2.78 -7.70 19.49
N ARG A 471 2.88 -8.59 20.50
CA ARG A 471 2.92 -10.05 20.29
C ARG A 471 1.70 -10.59 19.54
N ASN A 472 0.56 -9.90 19.60
CA ASN A 472 -0.65 -10.29 18.87
C ASN A 472 -0.55 -10.03 17.36
N TYR A 473 0.41 -9.20 16.95
CA TYR A 473 0.63 -8.79 15.56
C TYR A 473 1.88 -9.42 14.94
N LEU A 474 2.54 -10.34 15.67
CA LEU A 474 3.63 -11.12 15.10
C LEU A 474 3.14 -11.97 13.93
N ARG A 475 4.01 -12.16 12.94
CA ARG A 475 3.73 -12.91 11.71
C ARG A 475 2.97 -14.21 11.98
N GLU A 476 3.43 -15.03 12.92
CA GLU A 476 2.80 -16.31 13.24
C GLU A 476 1.36 -16.16 13.71
N ARG A 477 1.04 -15.09 14.45
CA ARG A 477 -0.35 -14.81 14.89
C ARG A 477 -1.23 -14.41 13.73
N ILE A 478 -0.71 -13.56 12.84
CA ILE A 478 -1.46 -13.11 11.66
C ILE A 478 -1.70 -14.27 10.69
N VAL A 479 -0.74 -15.18 10.52
CA VAL A 479 -0.91 -16.42 9.75
C VAL A 479 -2.02 -17.30 10.32
N GLN A 480 -2.08 -17.47 11.65
CA GLN A 480 -3.16 -18.24 12.28
C GLN A 480 -4.51 -17.56 12.12
N ALA A 481 -4.58 -16.23 12.21
CA ALA A 481 -5.81 -15.49 11.96
C ALA A 481 -6.30 -15.69 10.51
N TRP A 482 -5.39 -15.60 9.52
CA TRP A 482 -5.72 -15.92 8.13
C TRP A 482 -6.20 -17.36 7.97
N ARG A 483 -5.53 -18.34 8.57
CA ARG A 483 -5.95 -19.75 8.52
C ARG A 483 -7.37 -19.92 9.04
N GLN A 484 -7.66 -19.37 10.21
CA GLN A 484 -8.98 -19.46 10.82
C GLN A 484 -10.06 -18.89 9.89
N VAL A 485 -9.83 -17.69 9.35
CA VAL A 485 -10.79 -17.07 8.43
C VAL A 485 -10.98 -17.90 7.16
N LEU A 486 -9.90 -18.43 6.57
CA LEU A 486 -10.00 -19.26 5.37
C LEU A 486 -10.73 -20.58 5.64
N ASP A 487 -10.51 -21.21 6.79
CA ASP A 487 -11.21 -22.43 7.19
C ASP A 487 -12.71 -22.13 7.42
N GLU A 488 -13.05 -21.04 8.11
CA GLU A 488 -14.43 -20.58 8.28
C GLU A 488 -15.11 -20.25 6.95
N LEU A 489 -14.40 -19.64 6.00
CA LEU A 489 -14.92 -19.37 4.66
C LEU A 489 -15.19 -20.66 3.90
N ARG A 490 -14.33 -21.68 4.00
CA ARG A 490 -14.52 -23.00 3.34
C ARG A 490 -15.68 -23.81 3.93
N GLU A 491 -15.99 -23.62 5.20
CA GLU A 491 -17.08 -24.33 5.87
C GLU A 491 -18.44 -23.69 5.63
N ASN A 492 -18.49 -22.36 5.52
CA ASN A 492 -19.74 -21.59 5.51
C ASN A 492 -20.16 -21.07 4.12
N LEU A 493 -19.28 -21.13 3.13
CA LEU A 493 -19.53 -20.70 1.76
C LEU A 493 -19.41 -21.91 0.80
#